data_AF-A1UQF5-F1
#
_entry.id   AF-A1UQF5-F1
#
_cell.length_a   1.000
_cell.length_b   1.000
_cell.length_c   1.000
_cell.angle_alpha   90.00
_cell.angle_beta   90.00
_cell.angle_gamma   90.00
#
_symmetry.space_group_name_H-M   'P 1'
#
loop_
_entity.id
_entity.type
_entity.pdbx_description
1 polymer ?
#
loop_
_entity_poly.entity_id
_entity_poly.type
_entity_poly.pdbx_seq_one_letter_code
_entity_poly.pdbx_strand_id
1 'polypeptide(L)'
;MPANVWPVQALFWLLWVALAVTSGFVAATMAARKHRPPVAFFVLGLLTSIIAVIVARFVPSRAPQGSRPVACPRCNAVTNVADDQSEFECWQCKQQSSVPQPPPSQLALDPIRFKYAKTALTVLLLATVAVFFTIQFRESARRMDDAQDTILMICFREENGGYALGSNSRGAIAECEKEHDAFEGGPRWRAMKANLDDWEKCITEARAQMATGNSSKFDECDEISSR
;
A
#
# COMPACT_ATOMS: atom_id res chain seq x y z
N MET A 1 10.59 7.97 -21.33
CA MET A 1 10.16 6.56 -21.34
C MET A 1 9.43 6.30 -20.03
N PRO A 2 8.15 5.90 -20.03
CA PRO A 2 7.43 5.66 -18.78
C PRO A 2 8.10 4.49 -18.06
N ALA A 3 8.70 4.78 -16.90
CA ALA A 3 9.20 3.75 -16.00
C ALA A 3 8.05 2.78 -15.71
N ASN A 4 8.20 1.55 -16.20
CA ASN A 4 7.57 0.32 -15.72
C ASN A 4 6.74 0.48 -14.43
N VAL A 5 5.47 0.86 -14.58
CA VAL A 5 4.45 0.94 -13.50
C VAL A 5 3.97 -0.45 -13.05
N TRP A 6 4.36 -1.49 -13.79
CA TRP A 6 4.00 -2.89 -13.60
C TRP A 6 4.33 -3.49 -12.22
N PRO A 7 5.48 -3.21 -11.56
CA PRO A 7 5.81 -3.87 -10.31
C PRO A 7 4.97 -3.35 -9.14
N VAL A 8 4.61 -2.06 -9.13
CA VAL A 8 3.76 -1.48 -8.07
C VAL A 8 2.33 -2.02 -8.18
N GLN A 9 1.80 -2.08 -9.40
CA GLN A 9 0.48 -2.65 -9.64
C GLN A 9 0.42 -4.14 -9.28
N ALA A 10 1.45 -4.91 -9.62
CA ALA A 10 1.53 -6.32 -9.26
C ALA A 10 1.58 -6.53 -7.74
N LEU A 11 2.39 -5.74 -7.02
CA LEU A 11 2.46 -5.78 -5.55
C LEU A 11 1.12 -5.45 -4.90
N PHE A 12 0.40 -4.46 -5.44
CA PHE A 12 -0.93 -4.10 -4.96
C PHE A 12 -1.91 -5.28 -5.09
N TRP A 13 -1.96 -5.94 -6.25
CA TRP A 13 -2.82 -7.11 -6.44
C TRP A 13 -2.43 -8.27 -5.53
N LEU A 14 -1.13 -8.53 -5.34
CA LEU A 14 -0.66 -9.58 -4.45
C LEU A 14 -1.07 -9.32 -3.00
N LEU A 15 -0.92 -8.08 -2.51
CA LEU A 15 -1.36 -7.70 -1.16
C LEU A 15 -2.87 -7.81 -1.01
N TRP A 16 -3.64 -7.41 -2.03
CA TRP A 16 -5.09 -7.51 -2.01
C TRP A 16 -5.58 -8.96 -1.94
N VAL A 17 -4.99 -9.85 -2.76
CA VAL A 17 -5.29 -11.29 -2.75
C VAL A 17 -4.90 -11.92 -1.41
N ALA A 18 -3.73 -11.59 -0.86
CA ALA A 18 -3.30 -12.08 0.44
C ALA A 18 -4.26 -11.66 1.57
N LEU A 19 -4.71 -10.40 1.54
CA LEU A 19 -5.71 -9.90 2.48
C LEU A 19 -7.04 -10.64 2.35
N ALA A 20 -7.54 -10.86 1.13
CA ALA A 20 -8.78 -11.60 0.87
C ALA A 20 -8.71 -13.07 1.35
N VAL A 21 -7.59 -13.74 1.13
CA VAL A 21 -7.39 -15.13 1.57
C VAL A 21 -7.33 -15.21 3.09
N THR A 22 -6.60 -14.29 3.74
CA THR A 22 -6.48 -14.27 5.21
C THR A 22 -7.81 -13.93 5.89
N SER A 23 -8.60 -12.99 5.35
CA SER A 23 -9.95 -12.71 5.86
C SER A 23 -10.90 -13.88 5.66
N GLY A 24 -10.85 -14.56 4.51
CA GLY A 24 -11.60 -15.80 4.25
C GLY A 24 -11.32 -16.87 5.28
N PHE A 25 -10.05 -17.11 5.60
CA PHE A 25 -9.65 -18.10 6.59
C PHE A 25 -10.16 -17.76 8.01
N VAL A 26 -10.04 -16.51 8.43
CA VAL A 26 -10.54 -16.05 9.73
C VAL A 26 -12.07 -16.16 9.82
N ALA A 27 -12.80 -15.78 8.77
CA ALA A 27 -14.26 -15.90 8.74
C ALA A 27 -14.71 -17.38 8.81
N ALA A 28 -14.05 -18.27 8.07
CA ALA A 28 -14.34 -19.69 8.06
C ALA A 28 -14.14 -20.35 9.43
N THR A 29 -13.04 -20.02 10.13
CA THR A 29 -12.76 -20.55 11.47
C THR A 29 -13.76 -20.05 12.51
N MET A 30 -14.20 -18.78 12.45
CA MET A 30 -15.27 -18.27 13.32
C MET A 30 -16.62 -18.94 13.03
N ALA A 31 -16.93 -19.20 11.77
CA ALA A 31 -18.16 -19.88 11.36
C ALA A 31 -18.19 -21.34 11.83
N ALA A 32 -17.07 -22.06 11.72
CA ALA A 32 -16.94 -23.43 12.19
C ALA A 32 -17.27 -23.56 13.70
N ARG A 33 -16.79 -22.60 14.51
CA ARG A 33 -17.08 -22.55 15.96
C ARG A 33 -18.55 -22.32 16.29
N LYS A 34 -19.33 -21.75 15.37
CA LYS A 34 -20.77 -21.48 15.52
C LYS A 34 -21.64 -22.51 14.79
N HIS A 35 -21.10 -23.69 14.47
CA HIS A 35 -21.78 -24.75 13.71
C HIS A 35 -22.39 -24.27 12.39
N ARG A 36 -21.65 -23.43 11.66
CA ARG A 36 -22.05 -22.95 10.33
C ARG A 36 -21.16 -23.52 9.24
N PRO A 37 -21.64 -23.58 7.99
CA PRO A 37 -20.83 -24.07 6.87
C PRO A 37 -19.58 -23.19 6.69
N PRO A 38 -18.38 -23.68 7.02
CA PRO A 38 -17.16 -22.87 7.00
C PRO A 38 -16.79 -22.44 5.59
N VAL A 39 -17.08 -23.27 4.59
CA VAL A 39 -16.85 -22.99 3.17
C VAL A 39 -17.62 -21.76 2.69
N ALA A 40 -18.87 -21.59 3.13
CA ALA A 40 -19.67 -20.42 2.76
C ALA A 40 -19.05 -19.12 3.30
N PHE A 41 -18.56 -19.14 4.55
CA PHE A 41 -17.89 -17.98 5.16
C PHE A 41 -16.48 -17.74 4.61
N PHE A 42 -15.79 -18.79 4.15
CA PHE A 42 -14.52 -18.65 3.43
C PHE A 42 -14.72 -17.88 2.12
N VAL A 43 -15.66 -18.32 1.29
CA VAL A 43 -15.98 -17.66 0.00
C VAL A 43 -16.46 -16.24 0.24
N LEU A 44 -17.29 -16.02 1.25
CA LEU A 44 -17.75 -14.68 1.63
C LEU A 44 -16.57 -13.77 2.01
N GLY A 45 -15.59 -14.28 2.76
CA GLY A 45 -14.39 -13.52 3.14
C GLY A 45 -13.38 -13.31 2.03
N LEU A 46 -13.41 -14.14 0.98
CA LEU A 46 -12.62 -13.90 -0.23
C LEU A 46 -13.25 -12.79 -1.09
N LEU A 47 -14.59 -12.74 -1.18
CA LEU A 47 -15.32 -11.73 -1.98
C LEU A 47 -15.44 -10.37 -1.28
N THR A 48 -15.69 -10.36 0.03
CA THR A 48 -16.04 -9.14 0.78
C THR A 48 -14.95 -8.73 1.79
N SER A 49 -13.83 -9.45 1.81
CA SER A 49 -12.68 -9.20 2.68
C SER A 49 -13.08 -9.04 4.16
N ILE A 50 -12.80 -7.88 4.76
CA ILE A 50 -13.03 -7.56 6.18
C ILE A 50 -14.52 -7.66 6.56
N ILE A 51 -15.44 -7.36 5.65
CA ILE A 51 -16.89 -7.35 5.92
C ILE A 51 -17.35 -8.76 6.36
N ALA A 52 -16.85 -9.82 5.73
CA ALA A 52 -17.20 -11.20 6.13
C ALA A 52 -16.78 -11.53 7.56
N VAL A 53 -15.66 -10.98 8.04
CA VAL A 53 -15.19 -11.21 9.42
C VAL A 53 -16.14 -10.54 10.41
N ILE A 54 -16.60 -9.33 10.10
CA ILE A 54 -17.61 -8.61 10.90
C ILE A 54 -18.92 -9.41 10.92
N VAL A 55 -19.41 -9.84 9.76
CA VAL A 55 -20.63 -10.66 9.66
C VAL A 55 -20.49 -11.97 10.44
N ALA A 56 -19.37 -12.69 10.28
CA ALA A 56 -19.10 -13.91 11.04
C ALA A 56 -19.11 -13.67 12.56
N ARG A 57 -18.63 -12.51 13.01
CA ARG A 57 -18.60 -12.13 14.43
C ARG A 57 -19.97 -11.80 14.99
N PHE A 58 -20.75 -10.97 14.30
CA PHE A 58 -22.02 -10.41 14.81
C PHE A 58 -23.22 -11.31 14.60
N VAL A 59 -23.25 -12.13 13.55
CA VAL A 59 -24.40 -13.00 13.34
C VAL A 59 -24.47 -13.99 14.52
N PRO A 60 -25.59 -14.05 15.27
CA PRO A 60 -25.75 -14.89 16.45
C PRO A 60 -25.80 -16.37 16.08
N SER A 61 -25.35 -17.24 16.99
CA SER A 61 -25.48 -18.69 16.82
C SER A 61 -26.94 -19.05 16.48
N ARG A 62 -27.15 -20.02 15.57
CA ARG A 62 -28.51 -20.53 15.28
C ARG A 62 -29.09 -21.31 16.45
N ALA A 63 -28.24 -21.80 17.35
CA ALA A 63 -28.65 -22.49 18.57
C ALA A 63 -28.40 -21.58 19.79
N PRO A 64 -29.28 -21.59 20.79
CA PRO A 64 -29.03 -20.92 22.07
C PRO A 64 -27.70 -21.40 22.68
N GLN A 65 -27.04 -20.51 23.41
CA GLN A 65 -25.71 -20.76 23.96
C GLN A 65 -25.73 -22.01 24.86
N GLY A 66 -24.80 -22.95 24.65
CA GLY A 66 -24.77 -24.24 25.35
C GLY A 66 -25.69 -25.32 24.77
N SER A 67 -26.28 -25.08 23.59
CA SER A 67 -27.02 -26.10 22.85
C SER A 67 -26.49 -26.26 21.43
N ARG A 68 -26.62 -27.48 20.90
CA ARG A 68 -26.26 -27.82 19.53
C ARG A 68 -27.44 -28.42 18.77
N PRO A 69 -27.57 -28.12 17.47
CA PRO A 69 -28.61 -28.71 16.64
C PRO A 69 -28.25 -30.16 16.31
N VAL A 70 -29.18 -31.07 16.58
CA VAL A 70 -29.05 -32.51 16.30
C VAL A 70 -30.25 -32.93 15.47
N ALA A 71 -30.01 -33.65 14.37
CA ALA A 71 -31.07 -34.21 13.55
C ALA A 71 -31.47 -35.59 14.11
N CYS A 72 -32.77 -35.81 14.30
CA CYS A 72 -33.29 -37.11 14.72
C CYS A 72 -33.03 -38.17 13.62
N PRO A 73 -32.45 -39.33 13.94
CA PRO A 73 -32.14 -40.37 12.94
C PRO A 73 -33.37 -41.01 12.30
N ARG A 74 -34.55 -40.90 12.93
CA ARG A 74 -35.80 -41.48 12.41
C ARG A 74 -36.59 -40.54 11.50
N CYS A 75 -36.80 -39.29 11.91
CA CYS A 75 -37.66 -38.34 11.19
C CYS A 75 -36.92 -37.13 10.62
N ASN A 76 -35.60 -37.01 10.86
CA ASN A 76 -34.76 -35.90 10.42
C ASN A 76 -35.16 -34.51 10.98
N ALA A 77 -36.02 -34.47 11.99
CA ALA A 77 -36.35 -33.24 12.70
C ALA A 77 -35.12 -32.72 13.45
N VAL A 78 -34.84 -31.42 13.33
CA VAL A 78 -33.74 -30.76 14.04
C VAL A 78 -34.24 -30.32 15.43
N THR A 79 -33.57 -30.78 16.48
CA THR A 79 -33.76 -30.36 17.88
C THR A 79 -32.47 -29.71 18.37
N ASN A 80 -32.59 -28.70 19.24
CA ASN A 80 -31.44 -28.22 20.00
C ASN A 80 -31.34 -29.02 21.30
N VAL A 81 -30.21 -29.68 21.51
CA VAL A 81 -29.91 -30.43 22.74
C VAL A 81 -28.82 -29.69 23.50
N ALA A 82 -28.85 -29.72 24.84
CA ALA A 82 -27.75 -29.18 25.63
C ALA A 82 -26.45 -29.96 25.33
N ASP A 83 -25.31 -29.27 25.35
CA ASP A 83 -24.01 -29.85 24.96
C ASP A 83 -23.56 -31.01 25.86
N ASP A 84 -24.06 -31.06 27.10
CA ASP A 84 -23.77 -32.06 28.13
C ASP A 84 -24.70 -33.29 28.10
N GLN A 85 -25.79 -33.27 27.33
CA GLN A 85 -26.72 -34.38 27.24
C GLN A 85 -26.23 -35.45 26.26
N SER A 86 -26.20 -36.71 26.71
CA SER A 86 -25.90 -37.88 25.88
C SER A 86 -27.12 -38.42 25.13
N GLU A 87 -28.32 -38.04 25.56
CA GLU A 87 -29.60 -38.52 25.02
C GLU A 87 -30.58 -37.35 24.87
N PHE A 88 -31.47 -37.45 23.89
CA PHE A 88 -32.50 -36.45 23.66
C PHE A 88 -33.80 -37.10 23.20
N GLU A 89 -34.91 -36.46 23.54
CA GLU A 89 -36.23 -36.82 23.03
C GLU A 89 -36.57 -35.95 21.81
N CYS A 90 -36.92 -36.59 20.69
CA CYS A 90 -37.35 -35.85 19.50
C CYS A 90 -38.74 -35.22 19.71
N TRP A 91 -38.86 -33.91 19.49
CA TRP A 91 -40.14 -33.20 19.65
C TRP A 91 -41.26 -33.72 18.72
N GLN A 92 -40.91 -34.22 17.53
CA GLN A 92 -41.85 -34.65 16.50
C GLN A 92 -42.29 -36.11 16.65
N CYS A 93 -41.35 -37.06 16.82
CA CYS A 93 -41.67 -38.49 16.88
C CYS A 93 -41.61 -39.10 18.28
N LYS A 94 -41.25 -38.30 19.30
CA LYS A 94 -41.15 -38.71 20.72
C LYS A 94 -40.18 -39.86 21.00
N GLN A 95 -39.32 -40.18 20.04
CA GLN A 95 -38.30 -41.21 20.21
C GLN A 95 -37.11 -40.65 20.98
N GLN A 96 -36.64 -41.40 21.97
CA GLN A 96 -35.35 -41.19 22.62
C GLN A 96 -34.22 -41.69 21.71
N SER A 97 -33.19 -40.89 21.52
CA SER A 97 -32.01 -41.24 20.72
C SER A 97 -30.76 -40.71 21.39
N SER A 98 -29.65 -41.43 21.24
CA SER A 98 -28.35 -40.95 21.66
C SER A 98 -27.92 -39.77 20.80
N VAL A 99 -27.31 -38.77 21.42
CA VAL A 99 -26.76 -37.63 20.70
C VAL A 99 -25.46 -38.09 20.03
N PRO A 100 -25.31 -37.96 18.71
CA PRO A 100 -24.05 -38.26 18.04
C PRO A 100 -22.94 -37.42 18.68
N GLN A 101 -21.90 -38.07 19.20
CA GLN A 101 -20.70 -37.34 19.60
C GLN A 101 -20.17 -36.62 18.36
N PRO A 102 -19.93 -35.30 18.44
CA PRO A 102 -19.31 -34.62 17.33
C PRO A 102 -17.95 -35.31 17.10
N PRO A 103 -17.56 -35.58 15.84
CA PRO A 103 -16.23 -36.13 15.58
C PRO A 103 -15.22 -35.26 16.32
N PRO A 104 -14.25 -35.86 17.04
CA PRO A 104 -13.28 -35.10 17.81
C PRO A 104 -12.72 -34.03 16.88
N SER A 105 -12.99 -32.78 17.23
CA SER A 105 -12.69 -31.64 16.37
C SER A 105 -11.21 -31.68 16.06
N GLN A 106 -10.85 -32.15 14.86
CA GLN A 106 -9.44 -32.36 14.49
C GLN A 106 -8.67 -31.04 14.35
N LEU A 107 -9.38 -29.91 14.38
CA LEU A 107 -8.81 -28.60 14.65
C LEU A 107 -9.07 -28.19 16.10
N ALA A 108 -8.53 -28.96 17.05
CA ALA A 108 -8.22 -28.42 18.37
C ALA A 108 -7.06 -27.43 18.16
N LEU A 109 -7.39 -26.24 17.68
CA LEU A 109 -6.42 -25.17 17.51
C LEU A 109 -6.06 -24.71 18.91
N ASP A 110 -4.94 -25.22 19.40
CA ASP A 110 -4.38 -24.91 20.71
C ASP A 110 -4.45 -23.38 20.94
N PRO A 111 -5.08 -22.91 22.04
CA PRO A 111 -5.22 -21.48 22.33
C PRO A 111 -3.88 -20.74 22.30
N ILE A 112 -2.79 -21.45 22.62
CA ILE A 112 -1.42 -20.92 22.56
C ILE A 112 -1.04 -20.62 21.09
N ARG A 113 -1.25 -21.57 20.18
CA ARG A 113 -0.96 -21.39 18.74
C ARG A 113 -1.83 -20.30 18.13
N PHE A 114 -3.07 -20.14 18.57
CA PHE A 114 -3.94 -19.06 18.11
C PHE A 114 -3.41 -17.68 18.51
N LYS A 115 -2.87 -17.54 19.74
CA LYS A 115 -2.28 -16.28 20.21
C LYS A 115 -1.07 -15.89 19.38
N TYR A 116 -0.15 -16.82 19.12
CA TYR A 116 1.02 -16.57 18.28
C TYR A 116 0.65 -16.27 16.82
N ALA A 117 -0.30 -17.02 16.25
CA ALA A 117 -0.78 -16.77 14.88
C ALA A 117 -1.39 -15.37 14.73
N LYS A 118 -2.19 -14.94 15.71
CA LYS A 118 -2.76 -13.58 15.72
C LYS A 118 -1.66 -12.52 15.76
N THR A 119 -0.70 -12.65 16.69
CA THR A 119 0.38 -11.66 16.83
C THR A 119 1.24 -11.60 15.58
N ALA A 120 1.61 -12.76 15.01
CA ALA A 120 2.38 -12.84 13.78
C ALA A 120 1.64 -12.18 12.60
N LEU A 121 0.34 -12.44 12.44
CA LEU A 121 -0.48 -11.83 11.40
C LEU A 121 -0.54 -10.29 11.56
N THR A 122 -0.72 -9.80 12.78
CA THR A 122 -0.73 -8.34 13.03
C THR A 122 0.62 -7.69 12.75
N VAL A 123 1.73 -8.32 13.14
CA VAL A 123 3.07 -7.79 12.87
C VAL A 123 3.34 -7.75 11.37
N LEU A 124 2.96 -8.81 10.64
CA LEU A 124 3.10 -8.87 9.18
C LEU A 124 2.26 -7.80 8.48
N LEU A 125 1.02 -7.58 8.92
CA LEU A 125 0.15 -6.51 8.41
C LEU A 125 0.74 -5.12 8.67
N LEU A 126 1.24 -4.85 9.88
CA LEU A 126 1.85 -3.55 10.19
C LEU A 126 3.13 -3.32 9.39
N ALA A 127 3.98 -4.34 9.24
CA ALA A 127 5.20 -4.24 8.45
C ALA A 127 4.90 -3.96 6.97
N THR A 128 3.91 -4.64 6.39
CA THR A 128 3.51 -4.41 5.00
C THR A 128 2.92 -3.01 4.78
N VAL A 129 2.09 -2.52 5.71
CA VAL A 129 1.57 -1.14 5.66
C VAL A 129 2.69 -0.11 5.77
N ALA A 130 3.67 -0.31 6.66
CA ALA A 130 4.81 0.60 6.81
C ALA A 130 5.68 0.64 5.54
N VAL A 131 5.97 -0.52 4.95
CA VAL A 131 6.70 -0.60 3.68
C VAL A 131 5.92 0.11 2.56
N PHE A 132 4.62 -0.11 2.46
CA PHE A 132 3.79 0.57 1.46
C PHE A 132 3.79 2.09 1.65
N PHE A 133 3.61 2.55 2.89
CA PHE A 133 3.61 3.98 3.22
C PHE A 133 4.95 4.64 2.88
N THR A 134 6.08 3.99 3.20
CA THR A 134 7.40 4.53 2.87
C THR A 134 7.65 4.58 1.35
N ILE A 135 7.15 3.62 0.57
CA ILE A 135 7.24 3.64 -0.89
C ILE A 135 6.43 4.81 -1.46
N GLN A 136 5.17 4.95 -1.04
CA GLN A 136 4.29 6.04 -1.47
C GLN A 136 4.86 7.40 -1.10
N PHE A 137 5.34 7.55 0.15
CA PHE A 137 5.93 8.79 0.62
C PHE A 137 7.18 9.19 -0.18
N ARG A 138 8.02 8.20 -0.53
CA ARG A 138 9.19 8.43 -1.40
C ARG A 138 8.80 8.82 -2.82
N GLU A 139 7.69 8.31 -3.33
CA GLU A 139 7.21 8.68 -4.66
C GLU A 139 6.58 10.08 -4.65
N SER A 140 5.80 10.42 -3.61
CA SER A 140 5.26 11.77 -3.44
C SER A 140 6.34 12.82 -3.25
N ALA A 141 7.41 12.49 -2.49
CA ALA A 141 8.54 13.39 -2.34
C ALA A 141 9.21 13.69 -3.69
N ARG A 142 9.46 12.65 -4.50
CA ARG A 142 10.02 12.83 -5.86
C ARG A 142 9.13 13.68 -6.76
N ARG A 143 7.80 13.50 -6.69
CA ARG A 143 6.86 14.34 -7.48
C ARG A 143 6.86 15.80 -7.05
N MET A 144 7.12 16.10 -5.77
CA MET A 144 7.25 17.48 -5.29
C MET A 144 8.52 18.14 -5.83
N ASP A 145 9.65 17.42 -5.83
CA ASP A 145 10.92 17.91 -6.39
C ASP A 145 10.77 18.26 -7.88
N ASP A 146 10.14 17.37 -8.67
CA ASP A 146 9.89 17.61 -10.10
C ASP A 146 8.96 18.81 -10.35
N ALA A 147 7.96 19.02 -9.47
CA ALA A 147 7.05 20.14 -9.57
C ALA A 147 7.75 21.48 -9.26
N GLN A 148 8.58 21.51 -8.22
CA GLN A 148 9.40 22.69 -7.90
C GLN A 148 10.38 23.01 -9.03
N ASP A 149 11.08 22.01 -9.57
CA ASP A 149 11.97 22.20 -10.72
C ASP A 149 11.21 22.77 -11.92
N THR A 150 9.99 22.31 -12.17
CA THR A 150 9.17 22.82 -13.27
C THR A 150 8.78 24.29 -13.06
N ILE A 151 8.39 24.67 -11.84
CA ILE A 151 8.03 26.06 -11.51
C ILE A 151 9.23 26.99 -11.66
N LEU A 152 10.40 26.61 -11.12
CA LEU A 152 11.62 27.41 -11.21
C LEU A 152 12.09 27.59 -12.66
N MET A 153 12.00 26.54 -13.48
CA MET A 153 12.32 26.62 -14.91
C MET A 153 11.37 27.53 -15.69
N ILE A 154 10.09 27.58 -15.31
CA ILE A 154 9.12 28.49 -15.93
C ILE A 154 9.44 29.93 -15.55
N CYS A 155 9.65 30.21 -14.26
CA CYS A 155 10.02 31.54 -13.77
C CYS A 155 11.29 32.05 -14.47
N PHE A 156 12.34 31.22 -14.53
CA PHE A 156 13.58 31.58 -15.21
C PHE A 156 13.39 31.93 -16.68
N ARG A 157 12.55 31.16 -17.39
CA ARG A 157 12.27 31.38 -18.82
C ARG A 157 11.53 32.70 -19.04
N GLU A 158 10.62 33.07 -18.15
CA GLU A 158 9.85 34.31 -18.22
C GLU A 158 10.76 35.53 -17.97
N GLU A 159 11.61 35.47 -16.95
CA GLU A 159 12.59 36.51 -16.61
C GLU A 159 13.64 36.73 -17.72
N ASN A 160 14.19 35.66 -18.30
CA ASN A 160 15.27 35.78 -19.31
C ASN A 160 14.77 35.95 -20.75
N GLY A 161 13.46 35.90 -21.00
CA GLY A 161 12.91 36.02 -22.36
C GLY A 161 13.32 34.87 -23.31
N GLY A 162 13.80 33.74 -22.79
CA GLY A 162 14.32 32.64 -23.59
C GLY A 162 15.06 31.57 -22.77
N TYR A 163 15.64 30.60 -23.48
CA TYR A 163 16.44 29.51 -22.88
C TYR A 163 17.95 29.79 -22.85
N ALA A 164 18.39 30.90 -23.44
CA ALA A 164 19.82 31.20 -23.57
C ALA A 164 20.38 31.76 -22.26
N LEU A 165 21.52 31.23 -21.82
CA LEU A 165 22.28 31.79 -20.69
C LEU A 165 22.88 33.12 -21.13
N GLY A 166 22.32 34.21 -20.61
CA GLY A 166 22.82 35.58 -20.78
C GLY A 166 23.54 36.11 -19.54
N SER A 167 24.10 37.32 -19.64
CA SER A 167 24.78 38.00 -18.54
C SER A 167 23.90 38.28 -17.31
N ASN A 168 22.58 38.27 -17.48
CA ASN A 168 21.61 38.55 -16.41
C ASN A 168 21.04 37.29 -15.75
N SER A 169 21.42 36.10 -16.22
CA SER A 169 20.80 34.83 -15.81
C SER A 169 20.89 34.57 -14.30
N ARG A 170 21.99 34.99 -13.65
CA ARG A 170 22.18 34.81 -12.21
C ARG A 170 21.20 35.65 -11.37
N GLY A 171 20.87 36.85 -11.86
CA GLY A 171 19.88 37.72 -11.22
C GLY A 171 18.48 37.11 -11.30
N ALA A 172 18.10 36.61 -12.49
CA ALA A 172 16.83 35.92 -12.70
C ALA A 172 16.68 34.67 -11.80
N ILE A 173 17.73 33.85 -11.67
CA ILE A 173 17.74 32.68 -10.77
C ILE A 173 17.52 33.10 -9.31
N ALA A 174 18.23 34.14 -8.86
CA ALA A 174 18.13 34.61 -7.48
C ALA A 174 16.75 35.19 -7.16
N GLU A 175 16.12 35.91 -8.10
CA GLU A 175 14.78 36.45 -7.91
C GLU A 175 13.72 35.32 -7.88
N CYS A 176 13.81 34.34 -8.79
CA CYS A 176 12.90 33.18 -8.80
C CYS A 176 13.00 32.32 -7.52
N GLU A 177 14.21 32.17 -6.96
CA GLU A 177 14.39 31.44 -5.69
C GLU A 177 13.76 32.14 -4.51
N LYS A 178 13.90 33.47 -4.49
CA LYS A 178 13.33 34.32 -3.45
C LYS A 178 11.81 34.35 -3.54
N GLU A 179 11.24 34.34 -4.74
CA GLU A 179 9.79 34.33 -4.94
C GLU A 179 9.13 33.01 -4.50
N HIS A 180 9.80 31.87 -4.75
CA HIS A 180 9.23 30.56 -4.47
C HIS A 180 9.65 29.94 -3.13
N ASP A 181 10.38 30.68 -2.29
CA ASP A 181 10.91 30.23 -0.99
C ASP A 181 11.60 28.85 -1.10
N ALA A 182 12.22 28.60 -2.25
CA ALA A 182 12.72 27.30 -2.65
C ALA A 182 14.14 27.13 -2.10
N PHE A 183 14.27 26.35 -1.03
CA PHE A 183 15.51 26.32 -0.24
C PHE A 183 16.74 25.82 -1.04
N GLU A 184 16.59 24.94 -2.03
CA GLU A 184 17.72 24.48 -2.88
C GLU A 184 17.34 24.12 -4.33
N GLY A 185 16.04 23.96 -4.63
CA GLY A 185 15.56 23.37 -5.89
C GLY A 185 15.85 21.87 -6.00
N GLY A 186 15.18 21.22 -6.95
CA GLY A 186 15.39 19.80 -7.23
C GLY A 186 16.72 19.53 -7.94
N PRO A 187 17.02 18.25 -8.24
CA PRO A 187 18.27 17.86 -8.90
C PRO A 187 18.49 18.55 -10.25
N ARG A 188 17.41 18.86 -11.00
CA ARG A 188 17.51 19.47 -12.32
C ARG A 188 17.86 20.95 -12.21
N TRP A 189 17.26 21.67 -11.26
CA TRP A 189 17.61 23.05 -10.98
C TRP A 189 19.06 23.20 -10.52
N ARG A 190 19.52 22.30 -9.64
CA ARG A 190 20.93 22.29 -9.20
C ARG A 190 21.91 22.00 -10.34
N ALA A 191 21.57 21.09 -11.26
CA ALA A 191 22.39 20.83 -12.44
C ALA A 191 22.46 22.06 -13.36
N MET A 192 21.34 22.78 -13.53
CA MET A 192 21.31 24.02 -14.31
C MET A 192 22.17 25.13 -13.67
N LYS A 193 22.13 25.29 -12.35
CA LYS A 193 23.01 26.21 -11.63
C LYS A 193 24.49 25.89 -11.87
N ALA A 194 24.85 24.61 -11.81
CA ALA A 194 26.22 24.18 -12.07
C ALA A 194 26.65 24.51 -13.51
N ASN A 195 25.78 24.26 -14.51
CA ASN A 195 26.03 24.64 -15.90
C ASN A 195 26.23 26.16 -16.05
N LEU A 196 25.45 26.98 -15.33
CA LEU A 196 25.62 28.43 -15.34
C LEU A 196 26.97 28.85 -14.75
N ASP A 197 27.37 28.28 -13.61
CA ASP A 197 28.67 28.58 -12.97
C ASP A 197 29.84 28.20 -13.89
N ASP A 198 29.75 27.04 -14.58
CA ASP A 198 30.75 26.61 -15.57
C ASP A 198 30.81 27.56 -16.79
N TRP A 199 29.65 28.00 -17.28
CA TRP A 199 29.57 28.97 -18.37
C TRP A 199 30.18 30.32 -17.99
N GLU A 200 29.87 30.86 -16.79
CA GLU A 200 30.44 32.13 -16.31
C GLU A 200 31.97 32.05 -16.19
N LYS A 201 32.47 30.92 -15.68
CA LYS A 201 33.91 30.67 -15.59
C LYS A 201 34.55 30.63 -16.98
N CYS A 202 33.92 29.93 -17.93
CA CYS A 202 34.38 29.87 -19.31
C CYS A 202 34.44 31.27 -19.96
N ILE A 203 33.38 32.07 -19.83
CA ILE A 203 33.33 33.44 -20.37
C ILE A 203 34.40 34.33 -19.74
N THR A 204 34.66 34.18 -18.45
CA THR A 204 35.71 34.93 -17.74
C THR A 204 37.09 34.59 -18.29
N GLU A 205 37.40 33.31 -18.49
CA GLU A 205 38.64 32.86 -19.13
C GLU A 205 38.75 33.34 -20.58
N ALA A 206 37.66 33.25 -21.35
CA ALA A 206 37.61 33.68 -22.73
C ALA A 206 37.87 35.20 -22.87
N ARG A 207 37.29 36.01 -21.97
CA ARG A 207 37.57 37.46 -21.92
C ARG A 207 39.03 37.77 -21.60
N ALA A 208 39.66 37.00 -20.71
CA ALA A 208 41.09 37.16 -20.41
C ALA A 208 41.97 36.81 -21.63
N GLN A 209 41.59 35.80 -22.43
CA GLN A 209 42.31 35.41 -23.65
C GLN A 209 42.02 36.31 -24.86
N MET A 210 40.87 36.98 -24.89
CA MET A 210 40.60 38.01 -25.91
C MET A 210 41.61 39.17 -25.83
N ALA A 211 42.09 39.49 -24.62
CA ALA A 211 43.13 40.50 -24.44
C ALA A 211 44.46 40.10 -25.12
N THR A 212 44.67 38.82 -25.43
CA THR A 212 45.85 38.31 -26.16
C THR A 212 45.55 37.99 -27.63
N GLY A 213 44.35 38.30 -28.12
CA GLY A 213 43.96 38.11 -29.52
C GLY A 213 43.45 36.71 -29.88
N ASN A 214 43.20 35.82 -28.90
CA ASN A 214 42.64 34.50 -29.16
C ASN A 214 41.11 34.49 -28.98
N SER A 215 40.37 34.28 -30.07
CA SER A 215 38.90 34.22 -30.05
C SER A 215 38.32 32.81 -29.92
N SER A 216 39.11 31.75 -30.09
CA SER A 216 38.61 30.37 -30.18
C SER A 216 37.92 29.86 -28.91
N LYS A 217 38.22 30.49 -27.76
CA LYS A 217 37.62 30.16 -26.46
C LYS A 217 36.13 30.53 -26.38
N PHE A 218 35.64 31.47 -27.19
CA PHE A 218 34.23 31.84 -27.18
C PHE A 218 33.35 30.74 -27.80
N ASP A 219 33.83 30.08 -28.85
CA ASP A 219 33.12 28.97 -29.49
C ASP A 219 33.00 27.77 -28.51
N GLU A 220 34.02 27.54 -27.68
CA GLU A 220 33.99 26.51 -26.63
C GLU A 220 32.94 26.82 -25.55
N CYS A 221 32.79 28.09 -25.16
CA CYS A 221 31.78 28.49 -24.17
C CYS A 221 30.35 28.43 -24.72
N ASP A 222 30.16 28.65 -26.02
CA ASP A 222 28.85 28.56 -26.66
C ASP A 222 28.32 27.10 -26.62
N GLU A 223 29.20 26.13 -26.80
CA GLU A 223 28.86 24.71 -26.68
C GLU A 223 28.36 24.36 -25.26
N ILE A 224 28.97 24.92 -24.21
CA ILE A 224 28.53 24.73 -22.81
C ILE A 224 27.12 25.29 -22.60
N SER A 225 26.80 26.43 -23.20
CA SER A 225 25.48 27.06 -23.04
C SER A 225 24.33 26.25 -23.64
N SER A 226 24.63 25.39 -24.60
CA SER A 226 23.66 24.56 -25.32
C SER A 226 23.32 23.23 -24.62
N ARG A 227 24.00 22.90 -23.52
CA ARG A 227 23.83 21.66 -22.75
C ARG A 227 22.76 21.78 -21.67
#